data_AF-A0A8H4VMR6-F1
#
_entry.id   AF-A0A8H4VMR6-F1
#
_cell.length_a   1.000
_cell.length_b   1.000
_cell.length_c   1.000
_cell.angle_alpha   90.00
_cell.angle_beta   90.00
_cell.angle_gamma   90.00
#
_symmetry.space_group_name_H-M   'P 1'
#
loop_
_entity.id
_entity.type
_entity.pdbx_description
1 polymer ?
#
loop_
_entity_poly.entity_id
_entity_poly.type
_entity_poly.pdbx_seq_one_letter_code
_entity_poly.pdbx_strand_id
1 'polypeptide(L)'
;MVSIKLSLVAVVPALVNVAVAVCPGFNFAIGHQQDLGQGVSRWTVYNDACQSVDGLTTNQNPCTQGIFGCSPPPIIFNRYVNSFSGLIYACRTDPNAGQCGNDAISVCCRNDGH
;
A
#
# COMPACT_ATOMS: atom_id res chain seq x y z
N MET A 1 -1.08 -44.69 -47.25
CA MET A 1 -1.71 -44.39 -45.95
C MET A 1 -0.74 -43.54 -45.15
N VAL A 2 -1.07 -42.29 -44.87
CA VAL A 2 -0.24 -41.36 -44.07
C VAL A 2 -0.93 -41.15 -42.74
N SER A 3 -0.29 -41.57 -41.64
CA SER A 3 -0.79 -41.35 -40.28
C SER A 3 -0.41 -39.94 -39.82
N ILE A 4 -1.41 -39.07 -39.66
CA ILE A 4 -1.26 -37.75 -39.04
C ILE A 4 -1.29 -37.93 -37.52
N LYS A 5 -0.16 -37.70 -36.85
CA LYS A 5 -0.09 -37.64 -35.39
C LYS A 5 -0.53 -36.25 -34.92
N LEU A 6 -1.75 -36.15 -34.39
CA LEU A 6 -2.24 -34.95 -33.71
C LEU A 6 -1.49 -34.79 -32.38
N SER A 7 -0.55 -33.84 -32.32
CA SER A 7 0.09 -33.44 -31.06
C SER A 7 -0.78 -32.36 -30.41
N LEU A 8 -1.36 -32.65 -29.25
CA LEU A 8 -2.08 -31.67 -28.43
C LEU A 8 -1.07 -30.65 -27.90
N VAL A 9 -1.11 -29.41 -28.39
CA VAL A 9 -0.43 -28.28 -27.76
C VAL A 9 -1.37 -27.75 -26.67
N ALA A 10 -1.03 -28.01 -25.41
CA ALA A 10 -1.74 -27.43 -24.28
C ALA A 10 -1.40 -25.93 -24.19
N VAL A 11 -2.34 -25.06 -24.57
CA VAL A 11 -2.26 -23.62 -24.33
C VAL A 11 -2.57 -23.39 -22.86
N VAL A 12 -1.54 -23.17 -22.04
CA VAL A 12 -1.72 -22.78 -20.64
C VAL A 12 -2.10 -21.29 -20.63
N PRO A 13 -3.28 -20.90 -20.13
CA PRO A 13 -3.62 -19.49 -19.98
C PRO A 13 -2.69 -18.89 -18.91
N ALA A 14 -1.83 -17.96 -19.33
CA ALA A 14 -1.07 -17.14 -18.39
C ALA A 14 -2.05 -16.23 -17.66
N LEU A 15 -2.21 -16.42 -16.36
CA LEU A 15 -2.89 -15.47 -15.49
C LEU A 15 -2.02 -14.21 -15.42
N VAL A 16 -2.31 -13.23 -16.28
CA VAL A 16 -1.78 -11.88 -16.14
C VAL A 16 -2.47 -11.26 -14.93
N ASN A 17 -1.78 -11.27 -13.78
CA ASN A 17 -2.14 -10.41 -12.66
C ASN A 17 -1.95 -8.98 -13.12
N VAL A 18 -3.02 -8.35 -13.60
CA VAL A 18 -3.06 -6.91 -13.77
C VAL A 18 -2.99 -6.31 -12.36
N ALA A 19 -1.77 -5.94 -11.94
CA ALA A 19 -1.59 -5.20 -10.71
C ALA A 19 -2.27 -3.84 -10.90
N VAL A 20 -3.52 -3.74 -10.45
CA VAL A 20 -4.19 -2.45 -10.32
C VAL A 20 -3.43 -1.73 -9.21
N ALA A 21 -2.79 -0.61 -9.54
CA ALA A 21 -2.04 0.17 -8.56
C ALA A 21 -2.97 0.50 -7.39
N VAL A 22 -2.53 0.19 -6.17
CA VAL A 22 -3.38 0.36 -4.98
C VAL A 22 -3.78 1.82 -4.76
N CYS A 23 -2.93 2.75 -5.20
CA CYS A 23 -3.18 4.18 -5.21
C CYS A 23 -2.74 4.76 -6.57
N PRO A 24 -3.64 4.81 -7.56
CA PRO A 24 -3.30 5.30 -8.91
C PRO A 24 -2.74 6.73 -8.88
N GLY A 25 -1.51 6.92 -9.38
CA GLY A 25 -0.87 8.24 -9.43
C GLY A 25 -0.18 8.70 -8.13
N PHE A 26 0.00 7.80 -7.17
CA PHE A 26 0.75 8.03 -5.93
C PHE A 26 1.96 7.12 -5.82
N ASN A 27 2.86 7.42 -4.89
CA ASN A 27 4.08 6.63 -4.67
C ASN A 27 3.87 5.54 -3.62
N PHE A 28 3.09 5.86 -2.58
CA PHE A 28 2.88 4.98 -1.44
C PHE A 28 1.42 5.00 -0.99
N ALA A 29 1.07 4.01 -0.19
CA ALA A 29 -0.22 3.86 0.45
C ALA A 29 -0.02 3.50 1.93
N ILE A 30 -0.84 4.05 2.83
CA ILE A 30 -0.83 3.67 4.25
C ILE A 30 -2.06 2.80 4.50
N GLY A 31 -1.84 1.58 4.98
CA GLY A 31 -2.89 0.64 5.38
C GLY A 31 -3.70 1.13 6.59
N HIS A 32 -4.72 0.36 6.95
CA HIS A 32 -5.52 0.63 8.13
C HIS A 32 -4.78 0.26 9.43
N GLN A 33 -5.33 0.68 10.56
CA GLN A 33 -4.84 0.27 11.86
C GLN A 33 -5.02 -1.24 12.04
N GLN A 34 -3.92 -1.92 12.35
CA GLN A 34 -3.87 -3.33 12.70
C GLN A 34 -3.66 -3.41 14.21
N ASP A 35 -4.68 -3.87 14.95
CA ASP A 35 -4.56 -4.10 16.40
C ASP A 35 -3.77 -5.39 16.65
N LEU A 36 -2.66 -5.28 17.37
CA LEU A 36 -1.80 -6.41 17.75
C LEU A 36 -2.06 -6.89 19.19
N GLY A 37 -3.01 -6.28 19.88
CA GLY A 37 -3.31 -6.53 21.29
C GLY A 37 -2.45 -5.70 22.24
N GLN A 38 -2.83 -5.69 23.53
CA GLN A 38 -2.13 -4.96 24.60
C GLN A 38 -1.95 -3.46 24.33
N GLY A 39 -2.87 -2.86 23.55
CA GLY A 39 -2.80 -1.44 23.15
C GLY A 39 -1.71 -1.13 22.12
N VAL A 40 -1.08 -2.15 21.52
CA VAL A 40 -0.10 -1.98 20.44
C VAL A 40 -0.82 -2.03 19.10
N SER A 41 -0.53 -1.07 18.23
CA SER A 41 -1.08 -1.00 16.89
C SER A 41 0.02 -0.90 15.84
N ARG A 42 -0.28 -1.42 14.66
CA ARG A 42 0.59 -1.35 13.49
C ARG A 42 -0.12 -0.70 12.32
N TRP A 43 0.64 0.06 11.55
CA TRP A 43 0.25 0.55 10.25
C TRP A 43 1.35 0.19 9.27
N THR A 44 0.96 -0.35 8.12
CA THR A 44 1.89 -0.75 7.08
C THR A 44 1.88 0.27 5.95
N VAL A 45 3.07 0.61 5.45
CA VAL A 45 3.23 1.42 4.25
C VAL A 45 3.52 0.49 3.08
N TYR A 46 2.75 0.64 2.01
CA TYR A 46 2.85 -0.12 0.78
C TYR A 46 3.34 0.75 -0.37
N ASN A 47 4.05 0.15 -1.32
CA ASN A 47 4.20 0.74 -2.66
C ASN A 47 2.97 0.44 -3.54
N ASP A 48 3.03 0.90 -4.79
CA ASP A 48 2.01 0.69 -5.82
C ASP A 48 1.74 -0.79 -6.15
N ALA A 49 2.75 -1.65 -5.98
CA ALA A 49 2.66 -3.10 -6.16
C ALA A 49 2.17 -3.86 -4.91
N CYS A 50 1.61 -3.18 -3.90
CA CYS A 50 1.19 -3.76 -2.63
C CYS A 50 2.29 -4.49 -1.84
N GLN A 51 3.55 -4.15 -2.08
CA GLN A 51 4.67 -4.65 -1.29
C GLN A 51 4.81 -3.76 -0.05
N SER A 52 4.94 -4.38 1.13
CA SER A 52 5.27 -3.64 2.35
C SER A 52 6.69 -3.09 2.24
N VAL A 53 6.82 -1.77 2.38
CA VAL A 53 8.10 -1.06 2.23
C VAL A 53 8.51 -0.31 3.49
N ASP A 54 7.56 0.01 4.36
CA ASP A 54 7.80 0.65 5.67
C ASP A 54 6.63 0.33 6.62
N GLY A 55 6.69 0.79 7.86
CA GLY A 55 5.58 0.69 8.80
C GLY A 55 5.92 1.23 10.18
N LEU A 56 4.87 1.53 10.93
CA LEU A 56 4.99 1.97 12.32
C LEU A 56 4.27 0.96 13.20
N THR A 57 4.96 0.45 14.22
CA THR A 57 4.35 -0.32 15.32
C THR A 57 4.56 0.47 16.60
N THR A 58 3.48 0.83 17.29
CA THR A 58 3.56 1.66 18.49
C THR A 58 2.35 1.44 19.41
N ASN A 59 2.52 1.70 20.70
CA ASN A 59 1.42 1.81 21.67
C ASN A 59 1.10 3.28 22.02
N GLN A 60 1.64 4.23 21.25
CA GLN A 60 1.47 5.67 21.41
C GLN A 60 0.71 6.24 20.20
N ASN A 61 0.50 7.56 20.19
CA ASN A 61 -0.15 8.25 19.07
C ASN A 61 0.71 8.17 17.79
N PRO A 62 0.25 7.52 16.70
CA PRO A 62 1.02 7.37 15.48
C PRO A 62 1.29 8.72 14.77
N CYS A 63 0.48 9.75 15.03
CA CYS A 63 0.62 11.08 14.43
C CYS A 63 1.81 11.88 14.96
N THR A 64 2.33 11.51 16.12
CA THR A 64 3.46 12.20 16.78
C THR A 64 4.68 11.30 16.94
N GLN A 65 4.59 10.06 16.46
CA GLN A 65 5.61 9.04 16.64
C GLN A 65 6.12 8.57 15.28
N GLY A 66 7.41 8.76 15.04
CA GLY A 66 8.10 8.21 13.88
C GLY A 66 7.69 8.87 12.57
N ILE A 67 7.09 8.08 11.68
CA ILE A 67 7.06 8.33 10.23
C ILE A 67 5.78 9.01 9.73
N PHE A 68 4.74 9.18 10.57
CA PHE A 68 3.49 9.78 10.14
C PHE A 68 3.25 11.18 10.70
N GLY A 69 2.53 11.99 9.92
CA GLY A 69 1.88 13.21 10.40
C GLY A 69 0.39 13.15 10.11
N CYS A 70 -0.41 13.84 10.93
CA CYS A 70 -1.85 13.87 10.80
C CYS A 70 -2.41 15.29 10.59
N SER A 71 -3.53 15.38 9.88
CA SER A 71 -4.29 16.62 9.75
C SER A 71 -5.07 16.96 11.03
N PRO A 72 -5.54 18.20 11.18
CA PRO A 72 -6.68 18.50 12.06
C PRO A 72 -7.95 17.72 11.65
N PRO A 73 -9.00 17.68 12.50
CA PRO A 73 -10.23 16.96 12.20
C PRO A 73 -10.85 17.34 10.84
N PRO A 74 -11.29 16.37 10.01
CA PRO A 74 -11.22 14.92 10.24
C PRO A 74 -9.76 14.42 10.20
N ILE A 75 -9.37 13.66 11.24
CA ILE A 75 -7.99 13.20 11.41
C ILE A 75 -7.69 12.14 10.35
N ILE A 76 -6.75 12.45 9.46
CA ILE A 76 -6.16 11.50 8.52
C ILE A 76 -4.64 11.59 8.62
N PHE A 77 -3.94 10.56 8.16
CA PHE A 77 -2.51 10.68 7.88
C PHE A 77 -2.34 11.62 6.68
N ASN A 78 -1.80 12.82 6.90
CA ASN A 78 -1.57 13.81 5.85
C ASN A 78 -0.09 13.88 5.42
N ARG A 79 0.79 13.15 6.11
CA ARG A 79 2.21 13.10 5.83
C ARG A 79 2.80 11.73 6.14
N TYR A 80 3.70 11.29 5.27
CA TYR A 80 4.57 10.14 5.50
C TYR A 80 6.02 10.57 5.27
N VAL A 81 6.91 10.21 6.19
CA VAL A 81 8.36 10.38 6.07
C VAL A 81 8.97 9.00 5.89
N ASN A 82 9.58 8.74 4.75
CA ASN A 82 10.20 7.46 4.47
C ASN A 82 11.39 7.24 5.43
N SER A 83 11.37 6.17 6.22
CA SER A 83 12.39 5.94 7.25
C SER A 83 13.79 5.65 6.70
N PHE A 84 13.89 5.24 5.43
CA PHE A 84 15.15 4.90 4.77
C PHE A 84 15.78 6.10 4.07
N SER A 85 14.97 6.90 3.36
CA SER A 85 15.46 8.03 2.56
C SER A 85 15.29 9.39 3.24
N GLY A 86 14.45 9.49 4.26
CA GLY A 86 14.06 10.75 4.89
C GLY A 86 13.15 11.64 4.04
N LEU A 87 12.76 11.18 2.83
CA LEU A 87 11.88 11.94 1.94
C LEU A 87 10.47 12.04 2.51
N ILE A 88 9.85 13.20 2.27
CA ILE A 88 8.52 13.52 2.78
C ILE A 88 7.49 13.41 1.65
N TYR A 89 6.38 12.75 1.94
CA TYR A 89 5.27 12.53 1.03
C TYR A 89 3.99 13.13 1.63
N ALA A 90 3.25 13.88 0.81
CA ALA A 90 1.96 14.41 1.20
C ALA A 90 0.89 13.32 0.98
N CYS A 91 0.06 13.09 1.99
CA CYS A 91 -0.94 12.03 1.99
C CYS A 91 -2.36 12.61 1.98
N ARG A 92 -3.27 11.94 1.29
CA ARG A 92 -4.68 12.31 1.17
C ARG A 92 -5.53 11.06 0.96
N THR A 93 -6.81 11.14 1.33
CA THR A 93 -7.77 10.09 0.96
C THR A 93 -7.95 10.09 -0.56
N ASP A 94 -8.13 8.91 -1.13
CA ASP A 94 -8.41 8.74 -2.56
C ASP A 94 -9.58 7.77 -2.75
N PRO A 95 -10.62 8.13 -3.52
CA PRO A 95 -11.76 7.25 -3.75
C PRO A 95 -11.43 6.02 -4.60
N ASN A 96 -10.29 6.02 -5.28
CA ASN A 96 -9.77 4.88 -6.04
C ASN A 96 -8.71 4.10 -5.23
N ALA A 97 -8.54 4.42 -3.95
CA ALA A 97 -7.69 3.63 -3.07
C ALA A 97 -8.23 2.19 -2.98
N GLY A 98 -7.36 1.24 -3.26
CA GLY A 98 -7.66 -0.19 -3.17
C GLY A 98 -7.36 -0.77 -1.79
N GLN A 99 -6.99 -2.04 -1.79
CA GLN A 99 -6.57 -2.79 -0.61
C GLN A 99 -5.37 -3.67 -0.97
N CYS A 100 -4.49 -3.90 0.00
CA CYS A 100 -3.38 -4.84 -0.12
C CYS A 100 -3.67 -6.10 0.70
N GLY A 101 -4.11 -7.16 0.02
CA GLY A 101 -4.63 -8.35 0.68
C GLY A 101 -5.92 -8.02 1.43
N ASN A 102 -5.89 -8.16 2.76
CA ASN A 102 -7.02 -7.82 3.65
C ASN A 102 -6.89 -6.42 4.28
N ASP A 103 -5.84 -5.67 3.95
CA ASP A 103 -5.59 -4.35 4.53
C ASP A 103 -6.11 -3.26 3.57
N ALA A 104 -7.19 -2.59 3.98
CA ALA A 104 -7.76 -1.47 3.24
C ALA A 104 -6.87 -0.24 3.38
N ILE A 105 -6.64 0.48 2.27
CA ILE A 105 -5.81 1.68 2.31
C ILE A 105 -6.58 2.84 2.94
N SER A 106 -5.96 3.49 3.92
CA SER A 106 -6.50 4.67 4.59
C SER A 106 -6.24 5.95 3.79
N VAL A 107 -5.01 6.11 3.28
CA VAL A 107 -4.59 7.27 2.48
C VAL A 107 -3.52 6.89 1.45
N CYS A 108 -3.44 7.68 0.39
CA CYS A 108 -2.43 7.59 -0.65
C CYS A 108 -1.44 8.76 -0.53
N CYS A 109 -0.15 8.49 -0.67
CA CYS A 109 0.93 9.43 -0.43
C CYS A 109 1.80 9.65 -1.68
N ARG A 110 2.01 10.92 -2.05
CA ARG A 110 2.79 11.31 -3.23
C ARG A 110 3.90 12.29 -2.87
N ASN A 111 5.02 12.19 -3.56
CA ASN A 111 6.06 13.20 -3.48
C ASN A 111 5.60 14.42 -4.30
N ASP A 112 5.16 15.47 -3.62
CA ASP A 112 4.75 16.72 -4.26
C ASP A 112 5.92 17.73 -4.41
N GLY A 113 7.17 17.30 -4.17
CA GLY A 113 8.39 18.05 -4.51
C GLY A 113 8.88 19.05 -3.45
N HIS A 114 8.72 18.74 -2.17
CA HIS A 114 9.21 19.56 -1.06
C HIS A 114 10.64 19.21 -0.61
#